data_AF-A0A2E1M693-F1
#
_entry.id   AF-A0A2E1M693-F1
#
_cell.length_a   1.000
_cell.length_b   1.000
_cell.length_c   1.000
_cell.angle_alpha   90.00
_cell.angle_beta   90.00
_cell.angle_gamma   90.00
#
_symmetry.space_group_name_H-M   'P 1'
#
loop_
_entity.id
_entity.type
_entity.pdbx_description
1 polymer ?
#
loop_
_entity_poly.entity_id
_entity_poly.type
_entity_poly.pdbx_seq_one_letter_code
_entity_poly.pdbx_strand_id
1 'polypeptide(L)' 'MPFIEPWHALQDLWWMMLIPFSFGTGMVYKAWRLPDFKRYWPEVGLFTMQVTLGIAGLGLVLGLIIDLVLPHA' A
#
# COMPACT_ATOMS: atom_id res chain seq x y z
N MET A 1 3.96 25.59 -14.09
CA MET A 1 2.50 25.79 -14.12
C MET A 1 2.03 25.78 -12.66
N PRO A 2 1.26 26.78 -12.18
CA PRO A 2 0.99 27.00 -10.74
C PRO A 2 0.15 25.90 -10.05
N PHE A 3 -0.27 24.88 -10.80
CA PHE A 3 -0.98 23.70 -10.28
C PHE A 3 -0.09 22.46 -10.13
N ILE A 4 1.18 22.51 -10.58
CA ILE A 4 2.14 21.40 -10.46
C ILE A 4 2.95 21.50 -9.16
N GLU A 5 3.20 22.71 -8.65
CA GLU A 5 3.98 22.91 -7.42
C GLU A 5 3.43 22.18 -6.17
N PRO A 6 2.10 22.11 -5.93
CA PRO A 6 1.55 21.35 -4.80
C PRO A 6 1.72 19.83 -4.92
N TRP A 7 1.93 19.32 -6.14
CA TRP A 7 2.13 17.88 -6.38
C TRP A 7 3.42 17.36 -5.76
N HIS A 8 4.46 18.20 -5.72
CA HIS A 8 5.75 17.83 -5.13
C HIS A 8 5.65 17.46 -3.65
N ALA A 9 4.76 18.11 -2.88
CA ALA A 9 4.60 17.79 -1.45
C ALA A 9 4.01 16.39 -1.21
N LEU A 10 3.13 15.91 -2.10
CA LEU A 10 2.61 14.53 -2.05
C LEU A 10 3.59 13.52 -2.64
N GLN A 11 4.50 13.97 -3.50
CA GLN A 11 5.46 13.11 -4.18
C GLN A 11 6.47 12.46 -3.23
N ASP A 12 6.74 13.05 -2.06
CA ASP A 12 7.62 12.44 -1.05
C ASP A 12 6.87 11.43 -0.16
N LEU A 13 5.56 11.61 -0.03
CA LEU A 13 4.68 10.82 0.85
C LEU A 13 3.81 9.81 0.09
N TRP A 14 3.97 9.71 -1.24
CA TRP A 14 3.14 8.87 -2.11
C TRP A 14 3.05 7.41 -1.65
N TRP A 15 4.15 6.86 -1.14
CA TRP A 15 4.21 5.48 -0.65
C TRP A 15 3.36 5.28 0.61
N MET A 16 3.16 6.32 1.43
CA MET A 16 2.30 6.26 2.61
C MET A 16 0.83 6.16 2.22
N MET A 17 0.42 6.64 1.03
CA MET A 17 -0.96 6.54 0.54
C MET A 17 -1.41 5.08 0.36
N LEU A 18 -0.49 4.14 0.31
CA LEU A 18 -0.78 2.72 0.22
C LEU A 18 -1.55 2.19 1.44
N ILE A 19 -1.32 2.78 2.62
CA ILE A 19 -2.00 2.44 3.87
C ILE A 19 -3.49 2.88 3.83
N PRO A 20 -3.85 4.17 3.64
CA PRO A 20 -5.24 4.57 3.59
C PRO A 20 -6.00 3.93 2.42
N PHE A 21 -5.33 3.66 1.30
CA PHE A 21 -5.98 3.00 0.16
C PHE A 21 -6.30 1.54 0.45
N SER A 22 -5.34 0.77 0.98
CA SER A 22 -5.57 -0.62 1.36
C SER A 22 -6.58 -0.76 2.50
N PHE A 23 -6.61 0.22 3.43
CA PHE A 23 -7.62 0.29 4.49
C PHE A 23 -9.02 0.51 3.93
N GLY A 24 -9.19 1.51 3.05
CA GLY A 24 -10.48 1.78 2.41
C GLY A 24 -10.99 0.61 1.58
N THR A 25 -10.13 0.00 0.76
CA THR A 25 -10.48 -1.23 0.01
C THR A 25 -10.79 -2.38 0.97
N GLY A 26 -10.02 -2.53 2.04
CA GLY A 26 -10.24 -3.55 3.06
C GLY A 26 -11.60 -3.42 3.73
N MET A 27 -12.03 -2.21 4.07
CA MET A 27 -13.36 -1.94 4.61
C MET A 27 -14.46 -2.42 3.66
N VAL A 28 -14.42 -1.99 2.40
CA VAL A 28 -15.44 -2.35 1.40
C VAL A 28 -15.45 -3.86 1.15
N TYR A 29 -14.28 -4.45 0.94
CA TYR A 29 -14.13 -5.88 0.67
C TYR A 29 -14.63 -6.74 1.83
N LYS A 30 -14.20 -6.43 3.06
CA LYS A 30 -14.58 -7.19 4.25
C LYS A 30 -16.06 -7.01 4.60
N ALA A 31 -16.64 -5.84 4.34
CA ALA A 31 -18.06 -5.61 4.57
C ALA A 31 -18.97 -6.53 3.72
N TRP A 32 -18.52 -6.88 2.50
CA TRP A 32 -19.25 -7.79 1.62
C TRP A 32 -18.92 -9.27 1.85
N ARG A 33 -17.69 -9.56 2.30
CA ARG A 33 -17.17 -10.94 2.38
C ARG A 33 -17.46 -11.63 3.71
N LEU A 34 -17.54 -10.87 4.81
CA LEU A 34 -17.74 -11.43 6.14
C LEU A 34 -19.20 -11.83 6.37
N PRO A 35 -19.48 -13.01 6.94
CA PRO A 35 -20.84 -13.43 7.27
C PRO A 35 -21.41 -12.67 8.47
N ASP A 36 -20.55 -12.17 9.36
CA ASP A 36 -20.93 -11.34 10.50
C ASP A 36 -19.84 -10.31 10.85
N PHE A 37 -20.21 -9.27 11.59
CA PHE A 37 -19.31 -8.15 11.91
C PHE A 37 -18.52 -8.32 13.21
N LYS A 38 -18.56 -9.48 13.89
CA LYS A 38 -17.91 -9.66 15.21
C LYS A 38 -16.40 -9.45 15.16
N ARG A 39 -15.77 -9.80 14.03
CA ARG A 39 -14.32 -9.68 13.80
C ARG A 39 -13.97 -8.69 12.69
N TYR A 40 -14.90 -7.82 12.31
CA TYR A 40 -14.73 -6.91 11.18
C TYR A 40 -13.46 -6.06 11.28
N TRP A 41 -13.30 -5.28 12.36
CA TRP A 41 -12.15 -4.38 12.51
C TRP A 41 -10.79 -5.11 12.59
N PRO A 42 -10.64 -6.20 13.37
CA PRO A 42 -9.44 -7.03 13.31
C PRO A 42 -9.13 -7.55 11.91
N GLU A 43 -10.16 -7.97 11.14
CA GLU A 43 -9.97 -8.50 9.80
C GLU A 43 -9.66 -7.44 8.74
N VAL A 44 -10.24 -6.25 8.86
CA VAL A 44 -9.88 -5.08 8.03
C VAL A 44 -8.43 -4.68 8.32
N GLY A 45 -8.04 -4.61 9.59
CA GLY A 45 -6.67 -4.30 10.00
C GLY A 45 -5.66 -5.33 9.47
N LEU A 46 -5.97 -6.62 9.61
CA LEU A 46 -5.14 -7.70 9.09
C LEU A 46 -5.02 -7.63 7.56
N PHE A 47 -6.14 -7.42 6.85
CA PHE A 47 -6.14 -7.28 5.39
C PHE A 47 -5.30 -6.09 4.93
N THR A 48 -5.46 -4.93 5.59
CA THR A 48 -4.68 -3.71 5.34
C THR A 48 -3.19 -3.99 5.51
N MET A 49 -2.80 -4.66 6.60
CA MET A 49 -1.41 -5.02 6.88
C MET A 49 -0.86 -5.99 5.82
N GLN A 50 -1.61 -7.02 5.45
CA GLN A 50 -1.21 -8.00 4.43
C GLN A 50 -0.98 -7.34 3.07
N VAL A 51 -1.91 -6.50 2.62
CA VAL A 51 -1.79 -5.80 1.33
C VAL A 51 -0.64 -4.81 1.36
N THR A 52 -0.51 -4.03 2.44
CA THR A 52 0.55 -3.03 2.59
C THR A 52 1.93 -3.68 2.57
N LEU A 53 2.14 -4.70 3.41
CA LEU A 53 3.42 -5.43 3.46
C LEU A 53 3.68 -6.21 2.18
N GLY A 54 2.65 -6.76 1.55
CA GLY A 54 2.76 -7.46 0.28
C GLY A 54 3.31 -6.56 -0.82
N ILE A 55 2.71 -5.38 -1.02
CA ILE A 55 3.16 -4.45 -2.06
C ILE A 55 4.53 -3.83 -1.70
N ALA A 56 4.74 -3.45 -0.44
CA ALA A 56 6.03 -2.93 0.01
C ALA A 56 7.16 -3.96 -0.18
N GLY A 57 6.88 -5.23 0.15
CA GLY A 57 7.81 -6.34 -0.05
C GLY A 57 8.12 -6.58 -1.53
N LEU A 58 7.11 -6.55 -2.40
CA LEU A 58 7.31 -6.66 -3.84
C LEU A 58 8.21 -5.54 -4.39
N GLY A 59 8.01 -4.30 -3.94
CA GLY A 59 8.86 -3.17 -4.32
C GLY A 59 10.32 -3.35 -3.86
N LEU A 60 10.51 -3.80 -2.61
CA LEU A 60 11.83 -4.07 -2.06
C LEU A 60 12.55 -5.19 -2.82
N VAL A 61 11.88 -6.31 -3.06
CA VAL A 61 12.44 -7.44 -3.82
C VAL A 61 12.81 -7.01 -5.24
N LEU A 62 11.95 -6.26 -5.92
CA LEU A 62 12.25 -5.75 -7.25
C LEU A 62 13.48 -4.83 -7.23
N GLY A 63 13.59 -3.95 -6.24
CA GLY A 63 14.76 -3.10 -6.04
C GLY A 63 16.05 -3.91 -5.88
N LEU A 64 16.03 -4.94 -5.05
CA LEU A 64 17.18 -5.85 -4.87
C LEU A 64 17.54 -6.61 -6.16
N ILE A 65 16.55 -7.04 -6.93
CA ILE A 65 16.80 -7.70 -8.22
C ILE A 65 17.47 -6.73 -9.19
N ILE A 66 16.99 -5.49 -9.26
CA ILE A 66 17.59 -4.46 -10.13
C ILE A 66 19.03 -4.20 -9.70
N ASP A 67 19.29 -4.05 -8.40
CA ASP A 67 20.62 -3.83 -7.84
C ASP A 67 21.59 -4.99 -8.13
N LEU A 68 21.09 -6.22 -8.13
CA LEU A 68 21.87 -7.41 -8.48
C LEU A 68 22.15 -7.51 -9.99
N VAL A 69 21.20 -7.10 -10.82
CA VAL A 69 21.26 -7.26 -12.29
C VAL A 69 21.99 -6.11 -12.98
N LEU A 70 21.86 -4.89 -12.47
CA LEU A 70 22.66 -3.75 -12.94
C LEU A 70 24.00 -3.76 -12.18
N PRO A 71 25.12 -4.17 -12.80
CA PRO A 71 26.41 -3.96 -12.19
C PRO A 71 26.64 -2.45 -12.07
N HIS A 72 26.93 -1.98 -10.86
CA HIS A 72 27.44 -0.64 -10.62
C HIS A 72 28.76 -0.49 -11.42
N ALA A 73 28.73 0.34 -12.47
CA ALA A 73 29.89 0.72 -13.27
C ALA A 73 30.50 2.03 -12.76
#